data_AF-A0A2N0M871-F1
#
_entry.id   AF-A0A2N0M871-F1
#
_cell.length_a   1.000
_cell.length_b   1.000
_cell.length_c   1.000
_cell.angle_alpha   90.00
_cell.angle_beta   90.00
_cell.angle_gamma   90.00
#
_symmetry.space_group_name_H-M   'P 1'
#
loop_
_entity.id
_entity.type
_entity.pdbx_description
1 polymer ?
#
loop_
_entity_poly.entity_id
_entity_poly.type
_entity_poly.pdbx_seq_one_letter_code
_entity_poly.pdbx_strand_id
1 'polypeptide(L)'
;MPDREDSLLASRLAKLENLRNQGIDPYPPRFNRSCDLATAITRFEAREEDPNQSPDRPDGELSLAGRIMALRGMGRATFLDLQDASGSIQALCRQNQLGDNYKLLQELDLGDHLGVTGNIMRTRTGQITVDVREFAVTAKGLRPLPEKFHGLRDVEIRYRQRYLDLIANPGVMPGFVLRSRIISGIRKFLDGRGFLEVETPLLVPVAAGAHARPFTTHHNSLDQQLYLRIAIELYLKRLIIGGFDKVYEVGRVFRNEGTDQDHNPEFTMLESYEAYADYHDVMSMVEHMVSHLALEVCGSVQLPFGEHVIDFSPPWQRLSLREELINRIGIDIDAFAGLDSLAQRVAEAGLEVTPRESRGRLIDKLISSFVEPHLIQPSFLMDYPEIMSPLAKAKPGAPGYVERFEAFAAGMELANSYTELNDPGVQRARFEEQEELRRVFQDDEVERLDEDFLLALEYGMPPTGGLGMGIDRLVMLLSSQPTIRDVMLFPQMRTLDQGTSHEASPE
;
A
#
# COMPACT_ATOMS: atom_id res chain seq x y z
N MET A 1 13.07 -12.65 -31.57
CA MET A 1 12.84 -11.22 -31.29
C MET A 1 14.02 -10.44 -30.65
N PRO A 2 15.15 -11.04 -30.19
CA PRO A 2 16.32 -10.27 -29.72
C PRO A 2 16.86 -9.28 -30.77
N ASP A 3 16.96 -9.75 -32.02
CA ASP A 3 17.49 -8.95 -33.14
C ASP A 3 16.74 -7.63 -33.38
N ARG A 4 15.44 -7.56 -33.04
CA ARG A 4 14.65 -6.33 -33.22
C ARG A 4 14.89 -5.33 -32.10
N GLU A 5 14.95 -5.78 -30.85
CA GLU A 5 15.27 -4.90 -29.72
C GLU A 5 16.70 -4.40 -29.79
N ASP A 6 17.65 -5.28 -30.14
CA ASP A 6 19.06 -4.91 -30.31
C ASP A 6 19.23 -3.94 -31.48
N SER A 7 18.48 -4.13 -32.59
CA SER A 7 18.45 -3.19 -33.70
C SER A 7 17.87 -1.82 -33.30
N LEU A 8 16.80 -1.79 -32.51
CA LEU A 8 16.21 -0.55 -32.00
C LEU A 8 17.13 0.17 -31.02
N LEU A 9 17.81 -0.57 -30.14
CA LEU A 9 18.81 -0.03 -29.22
C LEU A 9 19.98 0.58 -30.00
N ALA A 10 20.51 -0.13 -31.00
CA ALA A 10 21.58 0.38 -31.86
C ALA A 10 21.16 1.65 -32.61
N SER A 11 19.92 1.70 -33.13
CA SER A 11 19.37 2.90 -33.76
C SER A 11 19.28 4.08 -32.79
N ARG A 12 18.78 3.86 -31.57
CA ARG A 12 18.69 4.90 -30.53
C ARG A 12 20.06 5.39 -30.06
N LEU A 13 21.05 4.52 -30.01
CA LEU A 13 22.45 4.88 -29.74
C LEU A 13 23.04 5.75 -30.86
N ALA A 14 22.76 5.43 -32.13
CA ALA A 14 23.20 6.26 -33.24
C ALA A 14 22.59 7.68 -33.18
N LYS A 15 21.28 7.78 -32.88
CA LYS A 15 20.60 9.08 -32.68
C LYS A 15 21.17 9.87 -31.49
N LEU A 16 21.49 9.18 -30.40
CA LEU A 16 22.16 9.80 -29.24
C LEU A 16 23.50 10.44 -29.65
N GLU A 17 24.32 9.73 -30.42
CA GLU A 17 25.59 10.26 -30.91
C GLU A 17 25.40 11.40 -31.92
N ASN A 18 24.37 11.35 -32.77
CA ASN A 18 24.03 12.45 -33.68
C ASN A 18 23.68 13.74 -32.93
N LEU A 19 22.94 13.66 -31.82
CA LEU A 19 22.65 14.82 -30.96
C LEU A 19 23.95 15.42 -30.40
N ARG A 20 24.84 14.56 -29.87
CA ARG A 20 26.15 14.98 -29.34
C ARG A 20 27.02 15.64 -30.40
N ASN A 21 27.07 15.08 -31.60
CA ASN A 21 27.84 15.62 -32.73
C ASN A 21 27.32 16.99 -33.20
N GLN A 22 26.05 17.28 -32.96
CA GLN A 22 25.44 18.59 -33.22
C GLN A 22 25.60 19.57 -32.05
N GLY A 23 26.37 19.21 -31.01
CA GLY A 23 26.60 20.04 -29.83
C GLY A 23 25.43 20.10 -28.85
N ILE A 24 24.45 19.20 -28.98
CA ILE A 24 23.27 19.12 -28.11
C ILE A 24 23.59 18.13 -27.00
N ASP A 25 23.44 18.55 -25.74
CA ASP A 25 23.48 17.66 -24.60
C ASP A 25 22.16 16.88 -24.51
N PRO A 26 22.14 15.54 -24.69
CA PRO A 26 20.92 14.74 -24.62
C PRO A 26 20.43 14.48 -23.18
N TYR A 27 21.20 14.89 -22.17
CA TYR A 27 20.87 14.75 -20.74
C TYR A 27 21.24 16.03 -19.97
N PRO A 28 20.65 17.19 -20.33
CA PRO A 28 20.99 18.45 -19.69
C PRO A 28 20.63 18.43 -18.19
N PRO A 29 21.37 19.18 -17.35
CA PRO A 29 21.15 19.16 -15.91
C PRO A 29 19.84 19.83 -15.47
N ARG A 30 19.19 20.61 -16.35
CA ARG A 30 18.00 21.40 -16.02
C ARG A 30 17.18 21.77 -17.24
N PHE A 31 15.87 21.87 -17.03
CA PHE A 31 14.91 22.52 -17.90
C PHE A 31 13.84 23.19 -17.03
N ASN A 32 13.60 24.49 -17.24
CA ASN A 32 12.73 25.27 -16.36
C ASN A 32 11.30 25.26 -16.90
N ARG A 33 10.44 24.42 -16.31
CA ARG A 33 9.00 24.43 -16.61
C ARG A 33 8.32 25.63 -15.93
N SER A 34 7.36 26.21 -16.63
CA SER A 34 6.45 27.24 -16.11
C SER A 34 5.37 26.68 -15.18
N CYS A 35 4.88 25.46 -15.46
CA CYS A 35 3.93 24.68 -14.66
C CYS A 35 3.89 23.23 -15.17
N ASP A 36 3.08 22.37 -14.54
CA ASP A 36 2.73 21.04 -15.07
C ASP A 36 1.69 21.12 -16.20
N LEU A 37 1.52 20.02 -16.92
CA LEU A 37 0.66 19.97 -18.11
C LEU A 37 -0.82 20.21 -17.80
N ALA A 38 -1.36 19.62 -16.73
CA ALA A 38 -2.76 19.79 -16.34
C ALA A 38 -3.05 21.25 -15.95
N THR A 39 -2.14 21.88 -15.20
CA THR A 39 -2.24 23.29 -14.83
C THR A 39 -2.25 24.20 -16.07
N ALA A 40 -1.41 23.91 -17.07
CA ALA A 40 -1.41 24.66 -18.32
C ALA A 40 -2.75 24.55 -19.06
N ILE A 41 -3.32 23.35 -19.11
CA ILE A 41 -4.63 23.09 -19.71
C ILE A 41 -5.74 23.85 -18.97
N THR A 42 -5.84 23.69 -17.65
CA THR A 42 -6.86 24.35 -16.84
C THR A 42 -6.79 25.87 -16.94
N ARG A 43 -5.57 26.44 -16.95
CA ARG A 43 -5.38 27.90 -17.13
C ARG A 43 -5.86 28.38 -18.49
N PHE A 44 -5.65 27.60 -19.54
CA PHE A 44 -6.10 27.92 -20.89
C PHE A 44 -7.62 27.83 -21.01
N GLU A 45 -8.23 26.76 -20.50
CA GLU A 45 -9.69 26.57 -20.52
C GLU A 45 -10.42 27.69 -19.78
N ALA A 46 -9.95 28.06 -18.59
CA ALA A 46 -10.52 29.15 -17.80
C ALA A 46 -10.49 30.51 -18.54
N ARG A 47 -9.58 30.70 -19.51
CA ARG A 47 -9.50 31.92 -20.33
C ARG A 47 -10.41 31.88 -21.54
N GLU A 48 -10.54 30.73 -22.18
CA GLU A 48 -11.51 30.59 -23.28
C GLU A 48 -12.94 30.89 -22.81
N GLU A 49 -13.21 30.69 -21.52
CA GLU A 49 -14.49 31.00 -20.87
C GLU A 49 -14.61 32.47 -20.39
N ASP A 50 -13.52 33.24 -20.34
CA ASP A 50 -13.54 34.64 -19.85
C ASP A 50 -13.92 35.62 -20.99
N PRO A 51 -15.12 36.24 -20.96
CA PRO A 51 -15.58 37.15 -22.00
C PRO A 51 -14.78 38.46 -22.09
N ASN A 52 -13.96 38.78 -21.09
CA ASN A 52 -13.13 39.99 -21.06
C ASN A 52 -11.71 39.75 -21.58
N GLN A 53 -11.33 38.51 -21.87
CA GLN A 53 -10.05 38.16 -22.47
C GLN A 53 -10.25 37.78 -23.94
N SER A 54 -9.48 38.42 -24.82
CA SER A 54 -9.42 37.95 -26.21
C SER A 54 -8.73 36.58 -26.23
N PRO A 55 -9.34 35.54 -26.81
CA PRO A 55 -8.70 34.22 -26.95
C PRO A 55 -7.38 34.28 -27.73
N ASP A 56 -7.19 35.33 -28.54
CA ASP A 56 -5.96 35.60 -29.29
C ASP A 56 -4.81 36.24 -28.47
N ARG A 57 -4.99 36.50 -27.18
CA ARG A 57 -3.94 37.10 -26.34
C ARG A 57 -3.02 35.99 -25.79
N PRO A 58 -1.74 35.94 -26.19
CA PRO A 58 -0.85 34.84 -25.79
C PRO A 58 -0.61 34.82 -24.28
N ASP A 59 -0.47 33.62 -23.72
CA ASP A 59 -0.33 33.32 -22.29
C ASP A 59 0.99 33.79 -21.64
N GLY A 60 1.70 34.70 -22.31
CA GLY A 60 3.15 34.64 -22.30
C GLY A 60 3.63 33.33 -22.92
N GLU A 61 4.94 33.20 -23.00
CA GLU A 61 5.57 32.02 -23.55
C GLU A 61 5.58 30.90 -22.49
N LEU A 62 4.82 29.83 -22.71
CA LEU A 62 4.76 28.68 -21.80
C LEU A 62 5.94 27.75 -22.06
N SER A 63 6.61 27.34 -21.00
CA SER A 63 7.63 26.28 -21.04
C SER A 63 7.10 25.06 -20.30
N LEU A 64 6.95 23.94 -21.00
CA LEU A 64 6.39 22.68 -20.50
C LEU A 64 7.36 21.54 -20.81
N ALA A 65 7.28 20.42 -20.08
CA ALA A 65 8.08 19.25 -20.41
C ALA A 65 7.35 17.96 -20.07
N GLY A 66 7.67 16.91 -20.82
CA GLY A 66 7.14 15.58 -20.59
C GLY A 66 7.79 14.53 -21.47
N ARG A 67 7.39 13.28 -21.25
CA ARG A 67 7.78 12.15 -22.08
C ARG A 67 7.02 12.17 -23.39
N ILE A 68 7.71 11.98 -24.51
CA ILE A 68 7.11 11.78 -25.83
C ILE A 68 6.40 10.42 -25.83
N MET A 69 5.09 10.47 -25.74
CA MET A 69 4.26 9.28 -25.87
C MET A 69 3.97 9.02 -27.34
N ALA A 70 3.63 10.01 -28.15
CA ALA A 70 3.37 9.82 -29.58
C ALA A 70 4.17 10.81 -30.42
N LEU A 71 4.50 10.41 -31.65
CA LEU A 71 5.20 11.23 -32.64
C LEU A 71 4.64 10.92 -34.03
N ARG A 72 4.08 11.93 -34.70
CA ARG A 72 3.38 11.81 -35.98
C ARG A 72 3.80 12.94 -36.93
N GLY A 73 4.55 12.60 -37.98
CA GLY A 73 4.95 13.56 -39.03
C GLY A 73 3.87 13.73 -40.10
N MET A 74 3.63 14.98 -40.52
CA MET A 74 2.70 15.37 -41.58
C MET A 74 3.33 16.47 -42.45
N GLY A 75 4.17 16.08 -43.40
CA GLY A 75 4.87 17.02 -44.28
C GLY A 75 5.76 17.97 -43.50
N ARG A 76 5.37 19.25 -43.41
CA ARG A 76 6.12 20.32 -42.73
C ARG A 76 5.68 20.57 -41.28
N ALA A 77 4.85 19.69 -40.73
CA ALA A 77 4.44 19.71 -39.34
C ALA A 77 4.65 18.34 -38.69
N THR A 78 4.99 18.32 -37.40
CA THR A 78 5.09 17.12 -36.59
C THR A 78 4.27 17.33 -35.31
N PHE A 79 3.38 16.39 -35.02
CA PHE A 79 2.61 16.37 -33.79
C PHE A 79 3.26 15.41 -32.80
N LEU A 80 3.41 15.85 -31.56
CA LEU A 80 3.88 15.07 -30.43
C LEU A 80 2.79 15.02 -29.37
N ASP A 81 2.68 13.92 -28.64
CA ASP A 81 1.91 13.89 -27.39
C ASP A 81 2.91 13.78 -26.23
N LEU A 82 2.96 14.80 -25.37
CA LEU A 82 3.83 14.85 -24.19
C LEU A 82 3.03 14.45 -22.96
N GLN A 83 3.64 13.66 -22.08
CA GLN A 83 3.04 13.22 -20.82
C GLN A 83 3.95 13.55 -19.63
N ASP A 84 3.36 14.09 -18.56
CA ASP A 84 3.98 14.20 -17.25
C ASP A 84 3.09 13.54 -16.18
N ALA A 85 3.41 13.72 -14.90
CA ALA A 85 2.63 13.12 -13.81
C ALA A 85 1.20 13.66 -13.68
N SER A 86 0.92 14.83 -14.27
CA SER A 86 -0.39 15.50 -14.17
C SER A 86 -1.33 15.14 -15.32
N GLY A 87 -0.78 14.74 -16.48
CA GLY A 87 -1.59 14.40 -17.65
C GLY A 87 -0.80 14.42 -18.95
N SER A 88 -1.51 14.66 -20.05
CA SER A 88 -0.94 14.71 -21.40
C SER A 88 -1.36 15.97 -22.15
N ILE A 89 -0.47 16.51 -22.98
CA ILE A 89 -0.77 17.63 -23.89
C ILE A 89 -0.21 17.35 -25.28
N GLN A 90 -0.87 17.85 -26.32
CA GLN A 90 -0.30 17.82 -27.67
C GLN A 90 0.71 18.96 -27.85
N ALA A 91 1.78 18.71 -28.60
CA ALA A 91 2.70 19.72 -29.08
C ALA A 91 2.77 19.68 -30.61
N LEU A 92 2.70 20.84 -31.24
CA LEU A 92 2.78 21.02 -32.68
C LEU A 92 4.08 21.71 -33.05
N CYS A 93 4.97 20.98 -33.71
CA CYS A 93 6.23 21.46 -34.22
C CYS A 93 6.08 21.78 -35.71
N ARG A 94 6.37 23.02 -36.15
CA ARG A 94 6.26 23.41 -37.57
C ARG A 94 7.61 23.84 -38.15
N GLN A 95 7.90 23.45 -39.39
CA GLN A 95 9.18 23.75 -40.02
C GLN A 95 9.43 25.25 -40.22
N ASN A 96 8.38 26.02 -40.52
CA ASN A 96 8.49 27.48 -40.68
C ASN A 96 8.75 28.21 -39.36
N GLN A 97 8.46 27.58 -38.21
CA GLN A 97 8.63 28.15 -36.89
C GLN A 97 9.95 27.73 -36.25
N LEU A 98 10.32 26.44 -36.38
CA LEU A 98 11.54 25.87 -35.82
C LEU A 98 12.78 26.04 -36.71
N GLY A 99 12.62 26.37 -37.99
CA GLY A 99 13.73 26.52 -38.93
C GLY A 99 14.57 25.25 -39.04
N ASP A 100 15.89 25.38 -38.91
CA ASP A 100 16.81 24.23 -38.98
C ASP A 100 16.64 23.25 -37.81
N ASN A 101 16.19 23.72 -36.63
CA ASN A 101 15.92 22.86 -35.47
C ASN A 101 14.77 21.86 -35.74
N TYR A 102 13.95 22.09 -36.78
CA TYR A 102 12.93 21.11 -37.18
C TYR A 102 13.55 19.75 -37.57
N LYS A 103 14.78 19.73 -38.11
CA LYS A 103 15.45 18.49 -38.52
C LYS A 103 15.80 17.60 -37.32
N LEU A 104 16.03 18.21 -36.15
CA LEU A 104 16.34 17.49 -34.91
C LEU A 104 15.20 16.58 -34.43
N LEU A 105 13.97 16.80 -34.90
CA LEU A 105 12.84 15.91 -34.62
C LEU A 105 13.05 14.48 -35.13
N GLN A 106 13.95 14.27 -36.10
CA GLN A 106 14.30 12.94 -36.62
C GLN A 106 15.15 12.13 -35.62
N GLU A 107 15.86 12.81 -34.72
CA GLU A 107 16.66 12.21 -33.66
C GLU A 107 15.83 11.85 -32.41
N LEU A 108 14.56 12.25 -32.37
CA LEU A 108 13.64 11.94 -31.28
C LEU A 108 12.97 10.58 -31.49
N ASP A 109 12.63 9.93 -30.39
CA ASP A 109 11.90 8.68 -30.34
C ASP A 109 10.82 8.70 -29.25
N LEU A 110 9.87 7.77 -29.37
CA LEU A 110 8.92 7.50 -28.28
C LEU A 110 9.70 7.12 -27.02
N GLY A 111 9.31 7.70 -25.88
CA GLY A 111 9.95 7.51 -24.58
C GLY A 111 11.03 8.53 -24.24
N ASP A 112 11.51 9.34 -25.19
CA ASP A 112 12.38 10.47 -24.88
C ASP A 112 11.64 11.51 -24.05
N HIS A 113 12.34 12.28 -23.23
CA HIS A 113 11.79 13.46 -22.56
C HIS A 113 12.13 14.72 -23.33
N LEU A 114 11.14 15.58 -23.50
CA LEU A 114 11.22 16.81 -24.28
C LEU A 114 10.69 17.97 -23.45
N GLY A 115 11.47 19.04 -23.39
CA GLY A 115 11.00 20.36 -23.00
C GLY A 115 10.55 21.13 -24.24
N VAL A 116 9.42 21.81 -24.18
CA VAL A 116 8.88 22.63 -25.27
C VAL A 116 8.52 24.01 -24.74
N THR A 117 8.79 25.02 -25.56
CA THR A 117 8.46 26.41 -25.28
C THR A 117 7.60 26.94 -26.43
N GLY A 118 6.46 27.55 -26.12
CA GLY A 118 5.51 27.99 -27.14
C GLY A 118 4.24 28.60 -26.60
N ASN A 119 3.28 28.83 -27.50
CA ASN A 119 1.94 29.31 -27.14
C ASN A 119 0.98 28.13 -27.08
N ILE A 120 0.07 28.13 -26.11
CA ILE A 120 -1.03 27.17 -26.08
C ILE A 120 -2.17 27.66 -26.98
N MET A 121 -2.80 26.75 -27.71
CA MET A 121 -3.89 27.02 -28.64
C MET A 121 -4.85 25.83 -28.70
N ARG A 122 -6.08 26.07 -29.13
CA ARG A 122 -7.01 25.01 -29.50
C ARG A 122 -6.96 24.77 -31.01
N THR A 123 -6.73 23.53 -31.41
CA THR A 123 -6.74 23.13 -32.83
C THR A 123 -8.15 23.10 -33.40
N ARG A 124 -8.28 22.99 -34.73
CA ARG A 124 -9.59 22.86 -35.40
C ARG A 124 -10.38 21.64 -34.97
N THR A 125 -9.71 20.60 -34.48
CA THR A 125 -10.33 19.37 -33.94
C THR A 125 -10.70 19.51 -32.47
N GLY A 126 -10.50 20.70 -31.87
CA GLY A 126 -10.85 20.98 -30.47
C GLY A 126 -9.78 20.57 -29.45
N GLN A 127 -8.66 19.96 -29.88
CA GLN A 127 -7.58 19.52 -28.98
C GLN A 127 -6.70 20.70 -28.59
N ILE A 128 -6.39 20.81 -27.28
CA ILE A 128 -5.47 21.80 -26.72
C ILE A 128 -4.02 21.38 -27.04
N THR A 129 -3.26 22.32 -27.59
CA THR A 129 -1.97 22.06 -28.22
C THR A 129 -1.00 23.20 -27.98
N VAL A 130 0.25 22.88 -27.66
CA VAL A 130 1.35 23.85 -27.64
C VAL A 130 1.90 24.03 -29.05
N ASP A 131 1.78 25.21 -29.64
CA ASP A 131 2.44 25.60 -30.89
C ASP A 131 3.91 25.95 -30.58
N VAL A 132 4.80 25.02 -30.89
CA VAL A 132 6.18 24.98 -30.38
C VAL A 132 7.07 25.95 -31.15
N ARG A 133 7.71 26.85 -30.41
CA ARG A 133 8.73 27.80 -30.91
C ARG A 133 10.14 27.31 -30.69
N GLU A 134 10.37 26.60 -29.60
CA GLU A 134 11.65 25.99 -29.25
C GLU A 134 11.39 24.67 -28.52
N PHE A 135 12.29 23.71 -28.69
CA PHE A 135 12.29 22.51 -27.87
C PHE A 135 13.71 22.13 -27.48
N ALA A 136 13.83 21.40 -26.37
CA ALA A 136 15.07 20.86 -25.86
C ALA A 136 14.87 19.39 -25.49
N VAL A 137 15.80 18.53 -25.92
CA VAL A 137 15.87 17.16 -25.41
C VAL A 137 16.29 17.23 -23.95
N THR A 138 15.52 16.60 -23.06
CA THR A 138 15.80 16.61 -21.60
C THR A 138 16.24 15.25 -21.08
N ALA A 139 15.90 14.16 -21.77
CA ALA A 139 16.52 12.86 -21.58
C ALA A 139 16.26 11.95 -22.79
N LYS A 140 17.30 11.34 -23.37
CA LYS A 140 17.14 10.31 -24.40
C LYS A 140 16.76 8.97 -23.77
N GLY A 141 15.69 8.35 -24.25
CA GLY A 141 15.31 6.98 -23.93
C GLY A 141 16.00 6.00 -24.88
N LEU A 142 16.81 5.08 -24.34
CA LEU A 142 17.56 4.10 -25.14
C LEU A 142 16.79 2.79 -25.39
N ARG A 143 15.86 2.44 -24.52
CA ARG A 143 14.98 1.29 -24.70
C ARG A 143 13.61 1.73 -25.23
N PRO A 144 13.00 0.98 -26.16
CA PRO A 144 11.64 1.26 -26.58
C PRO A 144 10.67 1.09 -25.40
N LEU A 145 9.58 1.86 -25.40
CA LEU A 145 8.47 1.63 -24.48
C LEU A 145 7.70 0.37 -24.91
N PRO A 146 7.04 -0.34 -23.98
CA PRO A 146 6.09 -1.40 -24.29
C PRO A 146 5.01 -0.95 -25.29
N GLU A 147 4.46 -1.88 -26.05
CA GLU A 147 3.50 -1.58 -27.11
C GLU A 147 2.22 -0.93 -26.55
N LYS A 148 1.83 0.21 -27.15
CA LYS A 148 0.82 1.11 -26.58
C LYS A 148 -0.62 0.60 -26.62
N PHE A 149 -0.99 -0.18 -27.62
CA PHE A 149 -2.41 -0.46 -27.90
C PHE A 149 -3.09 -1.31 -26.84
N HIS A 150 -2.31 -2.06 -26.06
CA HIS A 150 -2.83 -3.02 -25.10
C HIS A 150 -2.43 -2.72 -23.65
N GLY A 151 -1.61 -1.68 -23.43
CA GLY A 151 -0.94 -1.43 -22.15
C GLY A 151 0.10 -2.50 -21.84
N LEU A 152 0.86 -2.32 -20.76
CA LEU A 152 1.70 -3.40 -20.24
C LEU A 152 0.77 -4.35 -19.47
N ARG A 153 0.46 -5.52 -20.04
CA ARG A 153 -0.47 -6.50 -19.46
C ARG A 153 0.19 -7.54 -18.57
N ASP A 154 1.44 -7.89 -18.88
CA ASP A 154 2.19 -8.90 -18.14
C ASP A 154 2.34 -8.45 -16.68
N VAL A 155 1.62 -9.13 -15.78
CA VAL A 155 1.54 -8.80 -14.36
C VAL A 155 2.91 -8.87 -13.69
N GLU A 156 3.75 -9.82 -14.10
CA GLU A 156 5.09 -9.97 -13.54
C GLU A 156 6.01 -8.81 -13.94
N ILE A 157 6.00 -8.42 -15.22
CA ILE A 157 6.77 -7.26 -15.70
C ILE A 157 6.25 -5.98 -15.03
N ARG A 158 4.93 -5.82 -14.85
CA ARG A 158 4.36 -4.65 -14.17
C ARG A 158 4.91 -4.47 -12.76
N TYR A 159 5.00 -5.55 -11.99
CA TYR A 159 5.49 -5.51 -10.60
C TYR A 159 7.01 -5.39 -10.52
N ARG A 160 7.76 -6.05 -11.41
CA ARG A 160 9.24 -5.97 -11.43
C ARG A 160 9.74 -4.64 -12.00
N GLN A 161 9.06 -4.12 -13.01
CA GLN A 161 9.42 -2.90 -13.73
C GLN A 161 8.31 -1.87 -13.56
N ARG A 162 7.99 -1.51 -12.30
CA ARG A 162 6.93 -0.55 -11.97
C ARG A 162 7.04 0.77 -12.74
N TYR A 163 8.25 1.21 -13.05
CA TYR A 163 8.47 2.40 -13.88
C TYR A 163 7.87 2.27 -15.28
N LEU A 164 7.85 1.08 -15.91
CA LEU A 164 7.16 0.86 -17.18
C LEU A 164 5.64 0.79 -17.00
N ASP A 165 5.17 0.15 -15.93
CA ASP A 165 3.74 0.10 -15.62
C ASP A 165 3.15 1.51 -15.45
N LEU A 166 3.84 2.37 -14.68
CA LEU A 166 3.47 3.78 -14.50
C LEU A 166 3.47 4.59 -15.80
N ILE A 167 4.32 4.24 -16.77
CA ILE A 167 4.36 4.90 -18.09
C ILE A 167 3.23 4.38 -18.99
N ALA A 168 3.03 3.06 -19.03
CA ALA A 168 2.15 2.39 -19.99
C ALA A 168 0.68 2.39 -19.56
N ASN A 169 0.41 2.41 -18.26
CA ASN A 169 -0.93 2.29 -17.67
C ASN A 169 -1.28 3.52 -16.83
N PRO A 170 -1.90 4.57 -17.42
CA PRO A 170 -2.19 5.83 -16.73
C PRO A 170 -3.07 5.69 -15.48
N GLY A 171 -3.87 4.62 -15.38
CA GLY A 171 -4.71 4.34 -14.21
C GLY A 171 -3.96 3.88 -12.96
N VAL A 172 -2.68 3.51 -13.08
CA VAL A 172 -1.88 3.00 -11.95
C VAL A 172 -1.43 4.12 -11.01
N MET A 173 -0.98 5.25 -11.56
CA MET A 173 -0.47 6.37 -10.76
C MET A 173 -1.53 6.98 -9.80
N PRO A 174 -2.79 7.21 -10.23
CA PRO A 174 -3.85 7.66 -9.33
C PRO A 174 -4.06 6.76 -8.11
N GLY A 175 -3.93 5.44 -8.23
CA GLY A 175 -4.03 4.51 -7.10
C GLY A 175 -2.96 4.75 -6.03
N PHE A 176 -1.72 5.02 -6.44
CA PHE A 176 -0.62 5.36 -5.52
C PHE A 176 -0.77 6.77 -4.92
N VAL A 177 -1.34 7.71 -5.67
CA VAL A 177 -1.73 9.02 -5.11
C VAL A 177 -2.81 8.84 -4.05
N LEU A 178 -3.79 7.97 -4.29
CA LEU A 178 -4.84 7.63 -3.31
C LEU A 178 -4.23 7.05 -2.03
N ARG A 179 -3.29 6.10 -2.15
CA ARG A 179 -2.54 5.56 -1.01
C ARG A 179 -1.92 6.68 -0.15
N SER A 180 -1.23 7.63 -0.79
CA SER A 180 -0.62 8.76 -0.09
C SER A 180 -1.65 9.64 0.62
N ARG A 181 -2.82 9.88 -0.01
CA ARG A 181 -3.93 10.63 0.58
C ARG A 181 -4.56 9.89 1.77
N ILE A 182 -4.77 8.58 1.68
CA ILE A 182 -5.29 7.75 2.78
C ILE A 182 -4.35 7.84 3.99
N ILE A 183 -3.05 7.60 3.79
CA ILE A 183 -2.05 7.69 4.87
C ILE A 183 -2.03 9.10 5.50
N SER A 184 -2.09 10.15 4.67
CA SER A 184 -2.14 11.53 5.17
C SER A 184 -3.43 11.84 5.91
N GLY A 185 -4.56 11.26 5.48
CA GLY A 185 -5.85 11.37 6.14
C GLY A 185 -5.86 10.69 7.51
N ILE A 186 -5.25 9.50 7.63
CA ILE A 186 -5.09 8.79 8.90
C ILE A 186 -4.36 9.68 9.90
N ARG A 187 -3.22 10.26 9.49
CA ARG A 187 -2.45 11.17 10.34
C ARG A 187 -3.29 12.36 10.80
N LYS A 188 -3.92 13.08 9.87
CA LYS A 188 -4.79 14.22 10.19
C LYS A 188 -5.92 13.85 11.15
N PHE A 189 -6.51 12.67 10.97
CA PHE A 189 -7.61 12.20 11.80
C PHE A 189 -7.15 11.94 13.25
N LEU A 190 -6.01 11.26 13.42
CA LEU A 190 -5.45 10.95 14.73
C LEU A 190 -4.88 12.21 15.42
N ASP A 191 -4.15 13.05 14.69
CA ASP A 191 -3.64 14.34 15.16
C ASP A 191 -4.79 15.24 15.64
N GLY A 192 -5.90 15.28 14.88
CA GLY A 192 -7.12 16.00 15.24
C GLY A 192 -7.82 15.48 16.50
N ARG A 193 -7.50 14.27 16.94
CA ARG A 193 -7.99 13.62 18.18
C ARG A 193 -6.98 13.65 19.33
N GLY A 194 -5.86 14.34 19.13
CA GLY A 194 -4.82 14.54 20.15
C GLY A 194 -3.86 13.35 20.31
N PHE A 195 -3.82 12.42 19.35
CA PHE A 195 -2.75 11.41 19.32
C PHE A 195 -1.44 12.06 18.88
N LEU A 196 -0.34 11.60 19.46
CA LEU A 196 1.01 12.00 19.08
C LEU A 196 1.65 10.96 18.16
N GLU A 197 2.08 11.36 16.95
CA GLU A 197 2.90 10.50 16.09
C GLU A 197 4.29 10.32 16.71
N VAL A 198 4.75 9.07 16.82
CA VAL A 198 6.05 8.70 17.37
C VAL A 198 6.76 7.69 16.45
N GLU A 199 8.06 7.50 16.67
CA GLU A 199 8.85 6.47 15.99
C GLU A 199 9.52 5.56 17.02
N THR A 200 9.32 4.26 16.88
CA THR A 200 9.90 3.23 17.76
C THR A 200 10.92 2.35 16.99
N PRO A 201 11.77 1.57 17.69
CA PRO A 201 12.82 0.80 17.02
C PRO A 201 12.30 -0.20 15.98
N LEU A 202 12.92 -0.20 14.79
CA LEU A 202 12.71 -1.23 13.76
C LEU A 202 13.50 -2.51 14.05
N LEU A 203 14.65 -2.37 14.69
CA LEU A 203 15.53 -3.46 15.13
C LEU A 203 15.34 -3.67 16.63
N VAL A 204 14.90 -4.85 17.01
CA VAL A 204 14.54 -5.20 18.38
C VAL A 204 15.33 -6.42 18.87
N PRO A 205 15.69 -6.48 20.16
CA PRO A 205 16.38 -7.66 20.73
C PRO A 205 15.45 -8.87 20.85
N VAL A 206 14.14 -8.63 20.97
CA VAL A 206 13.09 -9.65 21.01
C VAL A 206 12.00 -9.21 20.04
N ALA A 207 11.68 -10.05 19.05
CA ALA A 207 10.53 -9.84 18.17
C ALA A 207 9.28 -10.38 18.87
N ALA A 208 8.50 -9.47 19.43
CA ALA A 208 7.30 -9.73 20.19
C ALA A 208 6.19 -8.72 19.84
N GLY A 209 4.97 -8.95 20.32
CA GLY A 209 3.78 -8.13 20.09
C GLY A 209 2.85 -8.65 18.98
N ALA A 210 3.14 -9.82 18.41
CA ALA A 210 2.30 -10.49 17.42
C ALA A 210 2.69 -11.97 17.27
N HIS A 211 1.83 -12.74 16.62
CA HIS A 211 2.13 -14.10 16.19
C HIS A 211 2.73 -14.10 14.78
N ALA A 212 4.06 -14.10 14.66
CA ALA A 212 4.75 -14.12 13.36
C ALA A 212 6.21 -14.57 13.47
N ARG A 213 6.74 -15.17 12.41
CA ARG A 213 8.18 -15.48 12.33
C ARG A 213 8.97 -14.21 11.97
N PRO A 214 10.00 -13.80 12.73
CA PRO A 214 10.76 -12.60 12.44
C PRO A 214 11.86 -12.83 11.38
N PHE A 215 12.27 -11.75 10.72
CA PHE A 215 13.58 -11.69 10.06
C PHE A 215 14.68 -11.45 11.10
N THR A 216 15.79 -12.17 10.97
CA THR A 216 16.95 -12.08 11.88
C THR A 216 18.11 -11.38 11.20
N THR A 217 18.83 -10.53 11.93
CA THR A 217 20.04 -9.84 11.49
C THR A 217 21.08 -9.77 12.61
N HIS A 218 22.26 -9.24 12.33
CA HIS A 218 23.36 -9.15 13.27
C HIS A 218 24.01 -7.76 13.25
N HIS A 219 24.22 -7.19 14.44
CA HIS A 219 24.88 -5.89 14.61
C HIS A 219 26.37 -6.05 14.89
N ASN A 220 27.20 -5.96 13.83
CA ASN A 220 28.64 -6.26 13.88
C ASN A 220 29.42 -5.57 15.01
N SER A 221 29.19 -4.28 15.29
CA SER A 221 29.98 -3.56 16.31
C SER A 221 29.58 -3.87 17.75
N LEU A 222 28.38 -4.42 17.96
CA LEU A 222 27.87 -4.80 19.29
C LEU A 222 27.90 -6.31 19.47
N ASP A 223 28.28 -7.05 18.43
CA ASP A 223 28.31 -8.52 18.36
C ASP A 223 27.02 -9.14 18.94
N GLN A 224 25.87 -8.65 18.47
CA GLN A 224 24.56 -9.10 18.95
C GLN A 224 23.58 -9.37 17.81
N GLN A 225 22.74 -10.38 18.03
CA GLN A 225 21.62 -10.68 17.16
C GLN A 225 20.47 -9.70 17.41
N LEU A 226 19.85 -9.24 16.33
CA LEU A 226 18.67 -8.39 16.37
C LEU A 226 17.62 -8.95 15.40
N TYR A 227 16.39 -8.53 15.59
CA TYR A 227 15.27 -8.91 14.74
C TYR A 227 14.63 -7.67 14.14
N LEU A 228 14.12 -7.79 12.91
CA LEU A 228 13.17 -6.79 12.42
C LEU A 228 11.85 -6.98 13.17
N ARG A 229 11.23 -5.88 13.60
CA ARG A 229 9.99 -5.91 14.37
C ARG A 229 8.84 -6.56 13.59
N ILE A 230 8.05 -7.38 14.29
CA ILE A 230 6.83 -8.05 13.79
C ILE A 230 5.53 -7.33 14.20
N ALA A 231 5.67 -6.36 15.12
CA ALA A 231 4.65 -5.44 15.63
C ALA A 231 5.35 -4.20 16.22
N ILE A 232 4.58 -3.17 16.55
CA ILE A 232 5.02 -1.92 17.18
C ILE A 232 4.64 -1.90 18.68
N GLU A 233 3.69 -2.76 19.05
CA GLU A 233 2.90 -2.75 20.28
C GLU A 233 3.67 -2.52 21.57
N LEU A 234 4.66 -3.36 21.85
CA LEU A 234 5.31 -3.35 23.16
C LEU A 234 6.07 -2.04 23.41
N TYR A 235 6.54 -1.36 22.37
CA TYR A 235 7.21 -0.06 22.53
C TYR A 235 6.20 1.08 22.71
N LEU A 236 5.07 1.06 22.01
CA LEU A 236 4.02 2.05 22.21
C LEU A 236 3.41 1.94 23.61
N LYS A 237 3.22 0.73 24.13
CA LYS A 237 2.82 0.51 25.53
C LYS A 237 3.82 1.07 26.53
N ARG A 238 5.13 0.94 26.28
CA ARG A 238 6.17 1.59 27.11
C ARG A 238 6.02 3.12 27.13
N LEU A 239 5.58 3.73 26.04
CA LEU A 239 5.29 5.17 26.01
C LEU A 239 4.03 5.52 26.82
N ILE A 240 2.99 4.68 26.78
CA ILE A 240 1.82 4.84 27.65
C ILE A 240 2.22 4.78 29.13
N ILE A 241 3.04 3.79 29.52
CA ILE A 241 3.62 3.67 30.86
C ILE A 241 4.47 4.91 31.21
N GLY A 242 5.20 5.45 30.22
CA GLY A 242 5.99 6.67 30.35
C GLY A 242 5.18 7.96 30.54
N GLY A 243 3.84 7.90 30.44
CA GLY A 243 2.94 9.02 30.70
C GLY A 243 2.40 9.72 29.46
N PHE A 244 2.56 9.16 28.25
CA PHE A 244 1.80 9.63 27.09
C PHE A 244 0.38 9.04 27.14
N ASP A 245 -0.64 9.87 27.04
CA ASP A 245 -2.04 9.37 27.04
C ASP A 245 -2.47 8.83 25.68
N LYS A 246 -1.95 9.36 24.57
CA LYS A 246 -2.33 8.97 23.21
C LYS A 246 -1.15 9.00 22.27
N VAL A 247 -0.75 7.83 21.76
CA VAL A 247 0.36 7.70 20.80
C VAL A 247 -0.05 6.86 19.61
N TYR A 248 0.55 7.13 18.45
CA TYR A 248 0.42 6.26 17.29
C TYR A 248 1.71 6.24 16.47
N GLU A 249 1.91 5.17 15.71
CA GLU A 249 2.95 5.07 14.72
C GLU A 249 2.38 4.49 13.42
N VAL A 250 2.67 5.15 12.29
CA VAL A 250 2.45 4.59 10.94
C VAL A 250 3.80 4.16 10.39
N GLY A 251 4.08 2.85 10.46
CA GLY A 251 5.42 2.32 10.24
C GLY A 251 5.46 1.01 9.45
N ARG A 252 6.66 0.62 9.04
CA ARG A 252 6.91 -0.68 8.39
C ARG A 252 7.02 -1.78 9.46
N VAL A 253 6.44 -2.92 9.17
CA VAL A 253 6.53 -4.16 9.96
C VAL A 253 6.96 -5.29 9.02
N PHE A 254 7.65 -6.29 9.57
CA PHE A 254 8.29 -7.34 8.78
C PHE A 254 7.92 -8.72 9.32
N ARG A 255 7.38 -9.59 8.46
CA ARG A 255 7.05 -10.98 8.80
C ARG A 255 7.64 -11.91 7.76
N ASN A 256 8.42 -12.89 8.22
CA ASN A 256 9.14 -13.84 7.37
C ASN A 256 8.22 -15.02 7.01
N GLU A 257 7.19 -14.68 6.22
CA GLU A 257 6.08 -15.52 5.83
C GLU A 257 5.97 -15.62 4.30
N GLY A 258 4.97 -16.36 3.81
CA GLY A 258 4.66 -16.45 2.40
C GLY A 258 4.17 -15.12 1.81
N THR A 259 4.07 -15.06 0.48
CA THR A 259 3.42 -13.95 -0.22
C THR A 259 2.22 -14.47 -0.97
N ASP A 260 1.09 -13.78 -0.86
CA ASP A 260 -0.15 -14.14 -1.56
C ASP A 260 -0.88 -12.87 -2.04
N GLN A 261 -2.20 -12.93 -2.14
CA GLN A 261 -3.05 -11.83 -2.58
C GLN A 261 -3.02 -10.65 -1.60
N ASP A 262 -2.89 -10.91 -0.29
CA ASP A 262 -3.08 -9.93 0.80
C ASP A 262 -1.84 -9.83 1.72
N HIS A 263 -0.81 -10.66 1.51
CA HIS A 263 0.43 -10.69 2.29
C HIS A 263 1.68 -10.34 1.47
N ASN A 264 2.48 -9.42 2.03
CA ASN A 264 3.82 -9.08 1.56
C ASN A 264 4.78 -9.06 2.79
N PRO A 265 6.04 -9.53 2.69
CA PRO A 265 6.90 -9.75 3.87
C PRO A 265 7.26 -8.48 4.63
N GLU A 266 7.17 -7.33 3.97
CA GLU A 266 7.22 -6.02 4.58
C GLU A 266 5.92 -5.27 4.27
N PHE A 267 5.24 -4.73 5.26
CA PHE A 267 3.96 -4.04 5.06
C PHE A 267 3.78 -2.88 6.06
N THR A 268 2.92 -1.94 5.70
CA THR A 268 2.68 -0.73 6.49
C THR A 268 1.54 -0.98 7.46
N MET A 269 1.81 -0.75 8.74
CA MET A 269 0.83 -0.88 9.81
C MET A 269 0.68 0.46 10.53
N LEU A 270 -0.57 0.80 10.86
CA LEU A 270 -0.87 1.77 11.89
C LEU A 270 -0.98 1.00 13.20
N GLU A 271 -0.26 1.43 14.23
CA GLU A 271 -0.64 1.10 15.60
C GLU A 271 -0.90 2.34 16.42
N SER A 272 -1.89 2.29 17.32
CA SER A 272 -2.21 3.40 18.22
C SER A 272 -2.66 2.90 19.58
N TYR A 273 -2.33 3.64 20.63
CA TYR A 273 -2.70 3.33 22.01
C TYR A 273 -3.27 4.57 22.69
N GLU A 274 -4.40 4.40 23.35
CA GLU A 274 -5.12 5.45 24.09
C GLU A 274 -5.34 5.00 25.53
N ALA A 275 -4.71 5.70 26.47
CA ALA A 275 -4.92 5.53 27.89
C ALA A 275 -6.37 5.90 28.26
N TYR A 276 -6.91 5.15 29.20
CA TYR A 276 -8.27 5.22 29.72
C TYR A 276 -9.39 4.91 28.71
N ALA A 277 -9.04 4.34 27.56
CA ALA A 277 -9.98 3.77 26.60
C ALA A 277 -10.11 2.24 26.77
N ASP A 278 -11.21 1.68 26.29
CA ASP A 278 -11.40 0.24 26.09
C ASP A 278 -11.59 -0.12 24.60
N TYR A 279 -11.74 -1.41 24.31
CA TYR A 279 -11.97 -1.89 22.95
C TYR A 279 -13.25 -1.33 22.27
N HIS A 280 -14.28 -0.89 23.01
CA HIS A 280 -15.46 -0.25 22.42
C HIS A 280 -15.17 1.17 21.96
N ASP A 281 -14.36 1.92 22.71
CA ASP A 281 -13.86 3.22 22.27
C ASP A 281 -13.05 3.08 20.98
N VAL A 282 -12.20 2.04 20.91
CA VAL A 282 -11.39 1.74 19.71
C VAL A 282 -12.28 1.31 18.52
N MET A 283 -13.34 0.52 18.71
CA MET A 283 -14.32 0.22 17.64
C MET A 283 -14.91 1.50 17.07
N SER A 284 -15.33 2.42 17.94
CA SER A 284 -15.89 3.70 17.51
C SER A 284 -14.83 4.52 16.77
N MET A 285 -13.58 4.50 17.22
CA MET A 285 -12.49 5.16 16.51
C MET A 285 -12.32 4.59 15.08
N VAL A 286 -12.26 3.26 14.94
CA VAL A 286 -12.06 2.57 13.66
C VAL A 286 -13.17 2.87 12.67
N GLU A 287 -14.44 2.69 13.05
CA GLU A 287 -15.57 2.89 12.12
C GLU A 287 -15.67 4.35 11.65
N HIS A 288 -15.43 5.32 12.56
CA HIS A 288 -15.40 6.73 12.20
C HIS A 288 -14.20 7.09 11.33
N MET A 289 -13.02 6.52 11.59
CA MET A 289 -11.80 6.78 10.81
C MET A 289 -11.97 6.28 9.38
N VAL A 290 -12.39 5.03 9.20
CA VAL A 290 -12.54 4.43 7.88
C VAL A 290 -13.65 5.10 7.09
N SER A 291 -14.80 5.40 7.72
CA SER A 291 -15.89 6.14 7.09
C SER A 291 -15.47 7.55 6.65
N HIS A 292 -14.74 8.28 7.51
CA HIS A 292 -14.20 9.60 7.20
C HIS A 292 -13.24 9.58 6.01
N LEU A 293 -12.30 8.61 5.99
CA LEU A 293 -11.35 8.46 4.89
C LEU A 293 -12.03 8.11 3.58
N ALA A 294 -13.01 7.19 3.59
CA ALA A 294 -13.78 6.84 2.40
C ALA A 294 -14.47 8.08 1.82
N LEU A 295 -15.11 8.90 2.65
CA LEU A 295 -15.75 10.13 2.20
C LEU A 295 -14.76 11.20 1.73
N GLU A 296 -13.72 11.52 2.52
CA GLU A 296 -12.77 12.59 2.21
C GLU A 296 -11.91 12.26 0.97
N VAL A 297 -11.46 11.02 0.87
CA VAL A 297 -10.47 10.62 -0.13
C VAL A 297 -11.12 10.04 -1.39
N CYS A 298 -12.22 9.29 -1.24
CA CYS A 298 -12.91 8.62 -2.35
C CYS A 298 -14.22 9.32 -2.74
N GLY A 299 -14.71 10.28 -1.94
CA GLY A 299 -15.94 11.03 -2.21
C GLY A 299 -17.24 10.29 -1.86
N SER A 300 -17.15 9.07 -1.33
CA SER A 300 -18.30 8.21 -1.00
C SER A 300 -17.92 7.23 0.11
N VAL A 301 -18.87 6.95 1.00
CA VAL A 301 -18.76 5.87 2.01
C VAL A 301 -19.14 4.50 1.45
N GLN A 302 -19.77 4.45 0.27
CA GLN A 302 -20.08 3.23 -0.47
C GLN A 302 -19.11 3.09 -1.63
N LEU A 303 -18.31 2.03 -1.61
CA LEU A 303 -17.25 1.79 -2.60
C LEU A 303 -17.39 0.40 -3.23
N PRO A 304 -17.15 0.26 -4.54
CA PRO A 304 -17.14 -1.04 -5.19
C PRO A 304 -15.90 -1.84 -4.78
N PHE A 305 -16.04 -3.14 -4.59
CA PHE A 305 -14.91 -4.07 -4.40
C PHE A 305 -15.29 -5.45 -4.93
N GLY A 306 -14.61 -5.90 -5.99
CA GLY A 306 -15.01 -7.10 -6.72
C GLY A 306 -16.45 -7.01 -7.21
N GLU A 307 -17.29 -7.97 -6.84
CA GLU A 307 -18.72 -8.01 -7.19
C GLU A 307 -19.63 -7.29 -6.18
N HIS A 308 -19.05 -6.76 -5.09
CA HIS A 308 -19.79 -6.17 -3.99
C HIS A 308 -19.69 -4.65 -3.97
N VAL A 309 -20.67 -4.01 -3.33
CA VAL A 309 -20.56 -2.62 -2.86
C VAL A 309 -20.44 -2.69 -1.34
N ILE A 310 -19.33 -2.18 -0.81
CA ILE A 310 -19.04 -2.15 0.62
C ILE A 310 -19.48 -0.79 1.16
N ASP A 311 -20.32 -0.80 2.20
CA ASP A 311 -20.78 0.41 2.87
C ASP A 311 -19.99 0.60 4.18
N PHE A 312 -19.11 1.60 4.19
CA PHE A 312 -18.30 1.97 5.35
C PHE A 312 -19.03 2.89 6.34
N SER A 313 -20.34 3.09 6.20
CA SER A 313 -21.14 3.87 7.15
C SER A 313 -21.21 3.19 8.53
N PRO A 314 -20.94 3.92 9.63
CA PRO A 314 -21.18 3.39 10.97
C PRO A 314 -22.69 3.35 11.31
N PRO A 315 -23.13 2.52 12.26
CA PRO A 315 -22.30 1.58 13.03
C PRO A 315 -22.04 0.28 12.26
N TRP A 316 -20.84 -0.30 12.45
CA TRP A 316 -20.52 -1.62 11.89
C TRP A 316 -21.15 -2.75 12.71
N GLN A 317 -21.38 -3.89 12.06
CA GLN A 317 -21.99 -5.04 12.73
C GLN A 317 -21.02 -5.61 13.79
N ARG A 318 -21.55 -5.94 14.97
CA ARG A 318 -20.78 -6.60 16.05
C ARG A 318 -21.20 -8.06 16.13
N LEU A 319 -20.24 -8.96 16.00
CA LEU A 319 -20.45 -10.41 15.89
C LEU A 319 -19.68 -11.14 16.98
N SER A 320 -20.29 -12.14 17.61
CA SER A 320 -19.58 -13.06 18.51
C SER A 320 -18.93 -14.17 17.70
N LEU A 321 -17.62 -14.38 17.88
CA LEU A 321 -16.85 -15.44 17.22
C LEU A 321 -17.46 -16.82 17.47
N ARG A 322 -17.80 -17.13 18.72
CA ARG A 322 -18.41 -18.41 19.10
C ARG A 322 -19.76 -18.61 18.41
N GLU A 323 -20.61 -17.58 18.41
CA GLU A 323 -21.93 -17.67 17.78
C GLU A 323 -21.80 -17.84 16.27
N GLU A 324 -20.86 -17.17 15.62
CA GLU A 324 -20.62 -17.33 14.18
C GLU A 324 -20.17 -18.76 13.81
N LEU A 325 -19.29 -19.38 14.62
CA LEU A 325 -18.91 -20.78 14.41
C LEU A 325 -20.09 -21.75 14.61
N ILE A 326 -20.94 -21.51 15.61
CA ILE A 326 -22.15 -22.32 15.83
C ILE A 326 -23.11 -22.15 14.64
N ASN A 327 -23.38 -20.92 14.22
CA ASN A 327 -24.35 -20.62 13.18
C ASN A 327 -23.93 -21.17 11.81
N ARG A 328 -22.63 -21.14 11.50
CA ARG A 328 -22.11 -21.49 10.16
C ARG A 328 -21.80 -22.98 10.00
N ILE A 329 -21.25 -23.59 11.05
CA ILE A 329 -20.74 -24.98 10.96
C ILE A 329 -21.19 -25.87 12.13
N GLY A 330 -21.99 -25.35 13.07
CA GLY A 330 -22.52 -26.14 14.18
C GLY A 330 -21.46 -26.59 15.19
N ILE A 331 -20.32 -25.91 15.24
CA ILE A 331 -19.24 -26.19 16.19
C ILE A 331 -19.27 -25.15 17.29
N ASP A 332 -19.59 -25.59 18.51
CA ASP A 332 -19.43 -24.81 19.72
C ASP A 332 -18.06 -25.09 20.35
N ILE A 333 -17.13 -24.15 20.23
CA ILE A 333 -15.77 -24.30 20.75
C ILE A 333 -15.73 -24.54 22.26
N ASP A 334 -16.71 -24.06 23.04
CA ASP A 334 -16.77 -24.27 24.49
C ASP A 334 -17.25 -25.68 24.84
N ALA A 335 -18.14 -26.25 24.01
CA ALA A 335 -18.59 -27.63 24.19
C ALA A 335 -17.47 -28.65 23.91
N PHE A 336 -16.48 -28.28 23.11
CA PHE A 336 -15.31 -29.10 22.77
C PHE A 336 -14.04 -28.50 23.38
N ALA A 337 -14.00 -28.31 24.70
CA ALA A 337 -12.91 -27.62 25.40
C ALA A 337 -11.52 -28.30 25.27
N GLY A 338 -11.46 -29.62 25.06
CA GLY A 338 -10.20 -30.35 24.90
C GLY A 338 -9.60 -30.21 23.50
N LEU A 339 -8.26 -30.27 23.40
CA LEU A 339 -7.54 -30.24 22.12
C LEU A 339 -7.99 -31.39 21.20
N ASP A 340 -7.95 -32.63 21.68
CA ASP A 340 -8.31 -33.81 20.89
C ASP A 340 -9.77 -33.78 20.40
N SER A 341 -10.69 -33.34 21.28
CA SER A 341 -12.11 -33.21 20.92
C SER A 341 -12.33 -32.15 19.85
N LEU A 342 -11.62 -31.03 19.91
CA LEU A 342 -11.73 -29.98 18.89
C LEU A 342 -11.08 -30.42 17.58
N ALA A 343 -9.89 -31.03 17.64
CA ALA A 343 -9.18 -31.59 16.50
C ALA A 343 -10.07 -32.55 15.69
N GLN A 344 -10.81 -33.43 16.36
CA GLN A 344 -11.75 -34.31 15.69
C GLN A 344 -12.83 -33.52 14.93
N ARG A 345 -13.43 -32.49 15.55
CA ARG A 345 -14.46 -31.67 14.89
C ARG A 345 -13.92 -30.85 13.72
N VAL A 346 -12.69 -30.35 13.82
CA VAL A 346 -11.99 -29.64 12.74
C VAL A 346 -11.75 -30.56 11.54
N ALA A 347 -11.30 -31.79 11.81
CA ALA A 347 -11.13 -32.81 10.77
C ALA A 347 -12.46 -33.22 10.12
N GLU A 348 -13.53 -33.38 10.92
CA GLU A 348 -14.90 -33.65 10.43
C GLU A 348 -15.45 -32.49 9.57
N ALA A 349 -15.02 -31.26 9.84
CA ALA A 349 -15.32 -30.08 9.01
C ALA A 349 -14.51 -30.02 7.71
N GLY A 350 -13.61 -30.98 7.48
CA GLY A 350 -12.83 -31.10 6.25
C GLY A 350 -11.51 -30.33 6.24
N LEU A 351 -11.05 -29.83 7.38
CA LEU A 351 -9.76 -29.14 7.50
C LEU A 351 -8.65 -30.11 7.94
N GLU A 352 -7.44 -29.90 7.42
CA GLU A 352 -6.27 -30.67 7.83
C GLU A 352 -5.89 -30.31 9.27
N VAL A 353 -5.62 -31.33 10.10
CA VAL A 353 -5.15 -31.18 11.47
C VAL A 353 -3.79 -31.84 11.61
N THR A 354 -2.81 -31.09 12.12
CA THR A 354 -1.45 -31.59 12.35
C THR A 354 -1.14 -31.72 13.84
N PRO A 355 -0.25 -32.65 14.25
CA PRO A 355 0.13 -32.79 15.67
C PRO A 355 0.84 -31.57 16.28
N ARG A 356 1.24 -30.60 15.45
CA ARG A 356 1.92 -29.37 15.85
C ARG A 356 0.95 -28.20 16.07
N GLU A 357 -0.35 -28.44 16.02
CA GLU A 357 -1.35 -27.39 16.17
C GLU A 357 -1.89 -27.33 17.59
N SER A 358 -1.72 -26.16 18.20
CA SER A 358 -2.36 -25.84 19.48
C SER A 358 -3.87 -25.67 19.28
N ARG A 359 -4.59 -25.65 20.40
CA ARG A 359 -6.04 -25.37 20.39
C ARG A 359 -6.36 -24.02 19.74
N GLY A 360 -5.55 -22.99 20.00
CA GLY A 360 -5.72 -21.67 19.38
C GLY A 360 -5.61 -21.72 17.85
N ARG A 361 -4.61 -22.45 17.33
CA ARG A 361 -4.42 -22.65 15.88
C ARG A 361 -5.59 -23.37 15.21
N LEU A 362 -6.20 -24.33 15.91
CA LEU A 362 -7.38 -25.03 15.40
C LEU A 362 -8.61 -24.11 15.33
N ILE A 363 -8.79 -23.22 16.31
CA ILE A 363 -9.87 -22.23 16.29
C ILE A 363 -9.64 -21.21 15.18
N ASP A 364 -8.41 -20.71 15.05
CA ASP A 364 -7.97 -19.83 13.96
C ASP A 364 -8.31 -20.41 12.58
N LYS A 365 -7.94 -21.67 12.33
CA LYS A 365 -8.32 -22.39 11.09
C LYS A 365 -9.82 -22.42 10.81
N LEU A 366 -10.64 -22.61 11.85
CA LEU A 366 -12.10 -22.61 11.69
C LEU A 366 -12.61 -21.21 11.31
N ILE A 367 -12.05 -20.16 11.93
CA ILE A 367 -12.40 -18.76 11.64
C ILE A 367 -12.03 -18.43 10.19
N SER A 368 -10.79 -18.66 9.78
CA SER A 368 -10.31 -18.33 8.43
C SER A 368 -11.00 -19.10 7.32
N SER A 369 -11.42 -20.34 7.60
CA SER A 369 -12.08 -21.16 6.59
C SER A 369 -13.59 -20.90 6.48
N PHE A 370 -14.26 -20.62 7.61
CA PHE A 370 -15.72 -20.64 7.66
C PHE A 370 -16.36 -19.32 8.05
N VAL A 371 -15.65 -18.43 8.75
CA VAL A 371 -16.19 -17.13 9.20
C VAL A 371 -15.72 -16.02 8.28
N GLU A 372 -14.41 -15.79 8.18
CA GLU A 372 -13.82 -14.63 7.48
C GLU A 372 -14.34 -14.45 6.04
N PRO A 373 -14.41 -15.49 5.17
CA PRO A 373 -14.81 -15.31 3.77
C PRO A 373 -16.23 -14.78 3.58
N HIS A 374 -17.06 -14.81 4.63
CA HIS A 374 -18.44 -14.36 4.61
C HIS A 374 -18.64 -12.97 5.23
N LEU A 375 -17.59 -12.37 5.82
CA LEU A 375 -17.63 -11.04 6.41
C LEU A 375 -17.43 -9.96 5.33
N ILE A 376 -18.43 -9.82 4.46
CA ILE A 376 -18.36 -8.94 3.29
C ILE A 376 -18.52 -7.46 3.66
N GLN A 377 -19.55 -7.12 4.45
CA GLN A 377 -19.73 -5.75 4.97
C GLN A 377 -18.82 -5.53 6.18
N PRO A 378 -18.42 -4.27 6.46
CA PRO A 378 -17.59 -3.96 7.61
C PRO A 378 -18.21 -4.45 8.92
N SER A 379 -17.47 -5.32 9.61
CA SER A 379 -17.96 -6.04 10.79
C SER A 379 -16.83 -6.19 11.80
N PHE A 380 -17.15 -6.08 13.09
CA PHE A 380 -16.27 -6.43 14.20
C PHE A 380 -16.60 -7.85 14.65
N LEU A 381 -15.67 -8.79 14.43
CA LEU A 381 -15.71 -10.10 15.08
C LEU A 381 -15.12 -9.93 16.48
N MET A 382 -15.83 -10.39 17.50
CA MET A 382 -15.52 -10.12 18.91
C MET A 382 -15.44 -11.42 19.71
N ASP A 383 -15.03 -11.28 20.97
CA ASP A 383 -15.08 -12.34 21.98
C ASP A 383 -14.15 -13.50 21.59
N TYR A 384 -12.88 -13.15 21.37
CA TYR A 384 -11.84 -14.12 21.13
C TYR A 384 -11.53 -14.90 22.42
N PRO A 385 -11.25 -16.21 22.31
CA PRO A 385 -10.71 -16.98 23.40
C PRO A 385 -9.39 -16.40 23.92
N GLU A 386 -9.20 -16.45 25.23
CA GLU A 386 -8.01 -15.95 25.91
C GLU A 386 -6.72 -16.62 25.41
N ILE A 387 -6.79 -17.92 25.10
CA ILE A 387 -5.66 -18.71 24.57
C ILE A 387 -5.13 -18.20 23.22
N MET A 388 -5.90 -17.39 22.49
CA MET A 388 -5.51 -16.80 21.21
C MET A 388 -4.99 -15.36 21.35
N SER A 389 -5.03 -14.80 22.55
CA SER A 389 -4.94 -13.35 22.77
C SER A 389 -4.05 -13.02 23.98
N PRO A 390 -2.74 -13.33 23.93
CA PRO A 390 -1.86 -13.26 25.09
C PRO A 390 -1.73 -11.85 25.69
N LEU A 391 -1.99 -10.80 24.91
CA LEU A 391 -1.85 -9.39 25.31
C LEU A 391 -3.19 -8.69 25.61
N ALA A 392 -4.33 -9.37 25.43
CA ALA A 392 -5.66 -8.79 25.58
C ALA A 392 -6.29 -9.06 26.94
N LYS A 393 -6.94 -8.07 27.55
CA LYS A 393 -7.51 -8.19 28.89
C LYS A 393 -8.72 -9.14 28.92
N ALA A 394 -8.84 -9.92 29.99
CA ALA A 394 -9.98 -10.83 30.19
C ALA A 394 -11.31 -10.06 30.25
N LYS A 395 -12.35 -10.61 29.62
CA LYS A 395 -13.68 -10.00 29.53
C LYS A 395 -14.45 -10.18 30.84
N PRO A 396 -14.92 -9.09 31.48
CA PRO A 396 -15.73 -9.18 32.69
C PRO A 396 -16.99 -10.02 32.47
N GLY A 397 -17.23 -11.00 33.33
CA GLY A 397 -18.41 -11.86 33.28
C GLY A 397 -18.39 -12.95 32.21
N ALA A 398 -17.31 -13.08 31.43
CA ALA A 398 -17.14 -14.14 30.41
C ALA A 398 -15.78 -14.85 30.56
N PRO A 399 -15.65 -15.80 31.52
CA PRO A 399 -14.40 -16.52 31.75
C PRO A 399 -13.89 -17.23 30.48
N GLY A 400 -12.59 -17.15 30.21
CA GLY A 400 -11.95 -17.76 29.03
C GLY A 400 -12.00 -16.90 27.76
N TYR A 401 -12.60 -15.71 27.82
CA TYR A 401 -12.69 -14.76 26.73
C TYR A 401 -12.01 -13.43 27.08
N VAL A 402 -11.61 -12.69 26.05
CA VAL A 402 -10.97 -11.38 26.19
C VAL A 402 -11.78 -10.26 25.52
N GLU A 403 -11.56 -9.03 25.95
CA GLU A 403 -12.04 -7.83 25.27
C GLU A 403 -11.18 -7.55 24.04
N ARG A 404 -11.35 -8.38 23.00
CA ARG A 404 -10.68 -8.27 21.70
C ARG A 404 -11.70 -8.23 20.59
N PHE A 405 -11.38 -7.51 19.53
CA PHE A 405 -12.03 -7.63 18.24
C PHE A 405 -11.04 -7.63 17.09
N GLU A 406 -11.48 -8.21 15.98
CA GLU A 406 -10.89 -7.97 14.66
C GLU A 406 -11.96 -7.34 13.76
N ALA A 407 -11.57 -6.34 12.98
CA ALA A 407 -12.43 -5.68 12.02
C ALA A 407 -12.21 -6.31 10.65
N PHE A 408 -13.28 -6.76 10.01
CA PHE A 408 -13.27 -7.37 8.69
C PHE A 408 -14.09 -6.56 7.69
N ALA A 409 -13.65 -6.54 6.43
CA ALA A 409 -14.50 -6.19 5.29
C ALA A 409 -14.00 -6.91 4.03
N ALA A 410 -14.92 -7.27 3.13
CA ALA A 410 -14.65 -8.13 1.97
C ALA A 410 -13.91 -9.44 2.30
N GLY A 411 -14.15 -9.97 3.51
CA GLY A 411 -13.46 -11.15 4.01
C GLY A 411 -11.97 -10.97 4.33
N MET A 412 -11.48 -9.72 4.37
CA MET A 412 -10.11 -9.40 4.81
C MET A 412 -10.14 -8.77 6.19
N GLU A 413 -9.24 -9.21 7.07
CA GLU A 413 -8.95 -8.54 8.35
C GLU A 413 -8.25 -7.19 8.10
N LEU A 414 -8.87 -6.10 8.54
CA LEU A 414 -8.37 -4.74 8.43
C LEU A 414 -7.66 -4.27 9.69
N ALA A 415 -8.14 -4.70 10.85
CA ALA A 415 -7.61 -4.28 12.13
C ALA A 415 -7.80 -5.35 13.20
N ASN A 416 -6.88 -5.37 14.16
CA ASN A 416 -6.96 -6.15 15.39
C ASN A 416 -6.82 -5.17 16.57
N SER A 417 -7.60 -5.37 17.62
CA SER A 417 -7.66 -4.43 18.74
C SER A 417 -8.17 -5.11 20.00
N TYR A 418 -7.73 -4.61 21.14
CA TYR A 418 -8.19 -5.08 22.44
C TYR A 418 -8.09 -4.01 23.52
N THR A 419 -8.82 -4.23 24.61
CA THR A 419 -8.49 -3.62 25.90
C THR A 419 -7.19 -4.26 26.37
N GLU A 420 -6.19 -3.43 26.65
CA GLU A 420 -4.83 -3.88 26.90
C GLU A 420 -4.69 -4.60 28.24
N LEU A 421 -4.01 -5.75 28.24
CA LEU A 421 -3.61 -6.41 29.47
C LEU A 421 -2.53 -5.56 30.16
N ASN A 422 -2.87 -5.08 31.35
CA ASN A 422 -2.01 -4.20 32.15
C ASN A 422 -1.64 -4.77 33.52
N ASP A 423 -2.00 -6.02 33.80
CA ASP A 423 -1.55 -6.75 34.99
C ASP A 423 -0.25 -7.50 34.68
N PRO A 424 0.90 -7.10 35.27
CA PRO A 424 2.19 -7.73 34.97
C PRO A 424 2.26 -9.20 35.39
N GLY A 425 1.56 -9.60 36.45
CA GLY A 425 1.55 -10.98 36.92
C GLY A 425 0.82 -11.90 35.95
N VAL A 426 -0.33 -11.45 35.45
CA VAL A 426 -1.08 -12.16 34.41
C VAL A 426 -0.30 -12.17 33.09
N GLN A 427 0.31 -11.04 32.71
CA GLN A 427 1.09 -10.95 31.48
C GLN A 427 2.28 -11.91 31.47
N ARG A 428 3.00 -12.01 32.60
CA ARG A 428 4.09 -12.98 32.77
C ARG A 428 3.61 -14.41 32.60
N ALA A 429 2.51 -14.79 33.28
CA ALA A 429 1.95 -16.13 33.16
C ALA A 429 1.58 -16.48 31.70
N ARG A 430 1.03 -15.52 30.96
CA ARG A 430 0.69 -15.70 29.54
C ARG A 430 1.93 -15.82 28.65
N PHE A 431 2.99 -15.04 28.88
CA PHE A 431 4.24 -15.23 28.14
C PHE A 431 4.89 -16.59 28.44
N GLU A 432 4.86 -17.04 29.68
CA GLU A 432 5.35 -18.37 30.05
C GLU A 432 4.55 -19.49 29.36
N GLU A 433 3.22 -19.34 29.27
CA GLU A 433 2.38 -20.25 28.49
C GLU A 433 2.74 -20.24 27.00
N GLN A 434 2.98 -19.07 26.40
CA GLN A 434 3.37 -18.96 24.99
C GLN A 434 4.74 -19.63 24.72
N GLU A 435 5.73 -19.46 25.59
CA GLU A 435 7.01 -20.16 25.47
C GLU A 435 6.88 -21.69 25.65
N GLU A 436 5.96 -22.15 26.51
CA GLU A 436 5.64 -23.57 26.63
C GLU A 436 4.97 -24.10 25.36
N LEU A 437 3.97 -23.40 24.81
CA LEU A 437 3.34 -23.74 23.55
C LEU A 437 4.37 -23.81 22.42
N ARG A 438 5.28 -22.83 22.34
CA ARG A 438 6.40 -22.83 21.39
C ARG A 438 7.19 -24.13 21.45
N ARG A 439 7.56 -24.55 22.67
CA ARG A 439 8.38 -25.73 22.91
C ARG A 439 7.63 -27.02 22.57
N VAL A 440 6.38 -27.13 23.00
CA VAL A 440 5.54 -28.33 22.80
C VAL A 440 5.19 -28.53 21.34
N PHE A 441 4.76 -27.46 20.68
CA PHE A 441 4.26 -27.51 19.31
C PHE A 441 5.33 -27.22 18.24
N GLN A 442 6.52 -26.75 18.66
CA GLN A 442 7.61 -26.35 17.76
C GLN A 442 7.16 -25.25 16.77
N ASP A 443 6.38 -24.31 17.28
CA ASP A 443 5.74 -23.23 16.51
C ASP A 443 6.52 -21.92 16.68
N ASP A 444 7.38 -21.59 15.71
CA ASP A 444 8.24 -20.39 15.77
C ASP A 444 7.49 -19.05 15.64
N GLU A 445 6.19 -19.07 15.40
CA GLU A 445 5.37 -17.85 15.24
C GLU A 445 4.72 -17.42 16.55
N VAL A 446 4.77 -18.22 17.62
CA VAL A 446 4.15 -17.80 18.89
C VAL A 446 4.89 -16.65 19.55
N GLU A 447 4.16 -15.93 20.40
CA GLU A 447 4.63 -14.74 21.09
C GLU A 447 5.88 -15.03 21.95
N ARG A 448 6.76 -14.03 22.09
CA ARG A 448 8.02 -14.15 22.81
C ARG A 448 7.98 -13.40 24.13
N LEU A 449 8.60 -13.97 25.16
CA LEU A 449 8.74 -13.33 26.45
C LEU A 449 9.74 -12.17 26.36
N ASP A 450 9.27 -10.96 26.70
CA ASP A 450 10.09 -9.74 26.82
C ASP A 450 10.15 -9.29 28.30
N GLU A 451 11.28 -9.55 28.96
CA GLU A 451 11.48 -9.19 30.38
C GLU A 451 11.50 -7.67 30.61
N ASP A 452 11.99 -6.88 29.66
CA ASP A 452 12.00 -5.43 29.79
C ASP A 452 10.56 -4.86 29.71
N PHE A 453 9.72 -5.46 28.86
CA PHE A 453 8.30 -5.10 28.80
C PHE A 453 7.56 -5.46 30.10
N LEU A 454 7.82 -6.65 30.65
CA LEU A 454 7.25 -7.04 31.95
C LEU A 454 7.68 -6.07 33.07
N LEU A 455 8.96 -5.70 33.10
CA LEU A 455 9.46 -4.70 34.03
C LEU A 455 8.78 -3.34 33.83
N ALA A 456 8.55 -2.92 32.59
CA ALA A 456 7.83 -1.68 32.31
C ALA A 456 6.40 -1.74 32.88
N LEU A 457 5.67 -2.84 32.68
CA LEU A 457 4.32 -3.03 33.25
C LEU A 457 4.30 -2.95 34.77
N GLU A 458 5.37 -3.37 35.46
CA GLU A 458 5.50 -3.27 36.92
C GLU A 458 5.57 -1.81 37.42
N TYR A 459 5.98 -0.85 36.56
CA TYR A 459 5.88 0.59 36.87
C TYR A 459 4.46 1.14 36.71
N GLY A 460 3.53 0.34 36.18
CA GLY A 460 2.11 0.65 36.07
C GLY A 460 1.73 1.19 34.70
N MET A 461 0.96 0.38 33.95
CA MET A 461 0.26 0.83 32.74
C MET A 461 -1.21 1.15 33.08
N PRO A 462 -1.73 2.34 32.76
CA PRO A 462 -3.16 2.62 32.92
C PRO A 462 -4.02 1.67 32.07
N PRO A 463 -5.33 1.52 32.38
CA PRO A 463 -6.27 0.92 31.44
C PRO A 463 -6.09 1.59 30.07
N THR A 464 -5.99 0.82 28.99
CA THR A 464 -5.61 1.33 27.68
C THR A 464 -6.37 0.54 26.62
N GLY A 465 -6.78 1.20 25.54
CA GLY A 465 -7.24 0.54 24.31
C GLY A 465 -6.16 0.65 23.24
N GLY A 466 -5.81 -0.46 22.60
CA GLY A 466 -4.87 -0.47 21.48
C GLY A 466 -5.51 -0.90 20.18
N LEU A 467 -4.90 -0.47 19.08
CA LEU A 467 -5.31 -0.78 17.71
C LEU A 467 -4.07 -1.11 16.90
N GLY A 468 -4.12 -2.20 16.13
CA GLY A 468 -3.29 -2.43 14.96
C GLY A 468 -4.14 -2.48 13.70
N MET A 469 -3.75 -1.77 12.64
CA MET A 469 -4.48 -1.70 11.37
C MET A 469 -3.54 -1.87 10.18
N GLY A 470 -3.86 -2.81 9.30
CA GLY A 470 -3.15 -3.04 8.05
C GLY A 470 -3.46 -1.96 7.02
N ILE A 471 -2.56 -0.98 6.86
CA ILE A 471 -2.78 0.14 5.93
C ILE A 471 -2.86 -0.34 4.48
N ASP A 472 -2.06 -1.34 4.10
CA ASP A 472 -2.08 -1.87 2.74
C ASP A 472 -3.46 -2.46 2.38
N ARG A 473 -4.06 -3.25 3.28
CA ARG A 473 -5.42 -3.82 3.09
C ARG A 473 -6.50 -2.73 3.09
N LEU A 474 -6.38 -1.72 3.96
CA LEU A 474 -7.28 -0.56 3.91
C LEU A 474 -7.19 0.16 2.56
N VAL A 475 -5.98 0.35 2.03
CA VAL A 475 -5.77 0.97 0.72
C VAL A 475 -6.36 0.09 -0.38
N MET A 476 -6.19 -1.24 -0.33
CA MET A 476 -6.81 -2.17 -1.28
C MET A 476 -8.32 -1.97 -1.35
N LEU A 477 -9.00 -1.94 -0.20
CA LEU A 477 -10.44 -1.72 -0.15
C LEU A 477 -10.85 -0.35 -0.69
N LEU A 478 -10.23 0.73 -0.22
CA LEU A 478 -10.61 2.10 -0.60
C LEU A 478 -10.26 2.44 -2.05
N SER A 479 -9.31 1.72 -2.66
CA SER A 479 -8.91 1.86 -4.07
C SER A 479 -9.45 0.76 -5.00
N SER A 480 -10.31 -0.12 -4.48
CA SER A 480 -10.91 -1.24 -5.21
C SER A 480 -9.86 -2.16 -5.87
N GLN A 481 -8.71 -2.37 -5.23
CA GLN A 481 -7.65 -3.23 -5.74
C GLN A 481 -7.74 -4.63 -5.12
N PRO A 482 -7.73 -5.70 -5.93
CA PRO A 482 -7.91 -7.05 -5.43
C PRO A 482 -6.67 -7.63 -4.77
N THR A 483 -5.48 -7.06 -4.98
CA THR A 483 -4.23 -7.58 -4.41
C THR A 483 -3.35 -6.49 -3.82
N ILE A 484 -2.63 -6.82 -2.74
CA ILE A 484 -1.65 -5.97 -2.08
C ILE A 484 -0.57 -5.47 -3.06
N ARG A 485 -0.24 -6.27 -4.08
CA ARG A 485 0.78 -5.93 -5.08
C ARG A 485 0.40 -4.75 -5.96
N ASP A 486 -0.89 -4.45 -6.10
CA ASP A 486 -1.37 -3.29 -6.85
C ASP A 486 -1.33 -1.99 -6.03
N VAL A 487 -1.25 -2.10 -4.70
CA VAL A 487 -1.13 -0.94 -3.79
C VAL A 487 0.28 -0.75 -3.23
N MET A 488 1.23 -1.59 -3.65
CA MET A 488 2.66 -1.46 -3.36
C MET A 488 3.44 -1.10 -4.62
N LEU A 489 4.27 -0.04 -4.55
CA LEU A 489 5.08 0.38 -5.70
C LEU A 489 6.05 -0.74 -6.12
N PHE A 490 6.68 -1.38 -5.15
CA PHE A 490 7.66 -2.44 -5.36
C PHE A 490 7.36 -3.62 -4.42
N PRO A 491 6.41 -4.50 -4.77
CA PRO A 491 6.13 -5.69 -3.97
C PRO A 491 7.30 -6.68 -4.03
N GLN A 492 7.42 -7.54 -3.02
CA GLN A 492 8.45 -8.58 -3.02
C GLN A 492 8.19 -9.57 -4.15
N MET A 493 9.20 -9.82 -4.98
CA MET A 493 9.15 -10.78 -6.08
C MET A 493 10.17 -11.88 -5.84
N ARG A 494 9.87 -13.11 -6.30
CA ARG A 494 10.87 -14.18 -6.35
C ARG A 494 12.03 -13.75 -7.26
N THR A 495 13.26 -14.00 -6.83
CA THR A 495 14.44 -13.74 -7.67
C THR A 495 14.35 -14.59 -8.94
N LEU A 496 14.63 -13.97 -10.11
CA LEU A 496 14.78 -14.73 -11.35
C LEU A 496 16.12 -15.45 -11.33
N ASP A 497 16.16 -16.72 -11.68
CA ASP A 497 17.42 -17.43 -11.92
C ASP A 497 18.16 -16.70 -13.05
N GLN A 498 19.45 -16.42 -12.87
CA GLN A 498 20.28 -15.65 -13.83
C GLN A 498 20.48 -16.35 -15.21
N GLY A 499 19.67 -17.36 -15.55
CA GLY A 499 19.78 -18.18 -16.76
C GLY A 499 18.54 -18.22 -17.67
N THR A 500 17.39 -17.67 -17.26
CA THR A 500 16.20 -17.59 -18.11
C THR A 500 16.03 -16.18 -18.63
N SER A 501 16.72 -15.89 -19.75
CA SER A 501 16.33 -14.78 -20.61
C SER A 501 14.85 -14.95 -20.97
N HIS A 502 14.03 -13.93 -20.72
CA HIS A 502 12.63 -13.89 -21.14
C HIS A 502 12.53 -14.11 -22.66
N GLU A 503 12.32 -15.36 -23.07
CA GLU A 503 11.64 -15.65 -24.32
C GLU A 503 10.19 -15.25 -24.10
N ALA A 504 9.82 -14.07 -24.58
CA ALA A 504 8.43 -13.72 -24.75
C ALA A 504 7.78 -14.78 -25.64
N SER A 505 6.98 -15.67 -25.05
CA SER A 505 6.13 -16.60 -25.79
C SER A 505 5.09 -15.78 -26.56
N PRO A 506 5.02 -15.89 -27.89
CA PRO A 506 4.00 -15.21 -28.67
C PRO A 506 2.74 -16.07 -28.69
N GLU A 507 1.70 -15.66 -27.96
CA GLU A 507 0.31 -15.93 -28.34
C GLU A 507 -0.57 -14.69 -28.13
#